data_AF-A0A2T2UJL8-F1
#
_entry.id   AF-A0A2T2UJL8-F1
#
_cell.length_a   1.000
_cell.length_b   1.000
_cell.length_c   1.000
_cell.angle_alpha   90.00
_cell.angle_beta   90.00
_cell.angle_gamma   90.00
#
_symmetry.space_group_name_H-M   'P 1'
#
loop_
_entity.id
_entity.type
_entity.pdbx_description
1 polymer ?
#
loop_
_entity_poly.entity_id
_entity_poly.type
_entity_poly.pdbx_seq_one_letter_code
_entity_poly.pdbx_strand_id
1 'polypeptide(L)' 'MVQECVNSFASKERPDGGRDIQIEVPERFADLWLVKLGELRATMEEIREYEPEGAKAER' A
#
# COMPACT_ATOMS: atom_id res chain seq x y z
N MET A 1 -9.50 -18.69 10.94
CA MET A 1 -9.37 -17.44 10.17
C MET A 1 -8.91 -16.37 11.14
N VAL A 2 -7.64 -16.00 11.13
CA VAL A 2 -7.14 -14.90 11.97
C VAL A 2 -7.09 -13.66 11.10
N GLN A 3 -8.08 -12.80 11.29
CA GLN A 3 -8.29 -11.54 10.60
C GLN A 3 -7.68 -10.37 11.38
N GLU A 4 -6.65 -10.63 12.19
CA GLU A 4 -6.22 -9.73 13.29
C GLU A 4 -4.82 -9.14 13.09
N CYS A 5 -4.39 -8.91 11.85
CA CYS A 5 -3.06 -8.37 11.60
C CYS A 5 -3.02 -6.84 11.51
N VAL A 6 -4.16 -6.18 11.26
CA VAL A 6 -4.26 -4.70 11.18
C VAL A 6 -5.45 -4.26 12.01
N ASN A 7 -5.23 -3.34 12.95
CA ASN A 7 -6.30 -2.75 13.75
C ASN A 7 -7.06 -1.69 12.92
N SER A 8 -6.33 -0.88 12.17
CA SER A 8 -6.86 0.14 11.27
C SER A 8 -5.79 0.61 10.28
N PHE A 9 -6.18 1.27 9.18
CA PHE A 9 -5.24 2.03 8.35
C PHE A 9 -5.85 3.37 7.93
N ALA A 10 -4.99 4.37 7.75
CA ALA A 10 -5.32 5.67 7.18
C ALA A 10 -4.46 5.92 5.93
N SER A 11 -5.00 6.68 4.99
CA SER A 11 -4.22 7.12 3.83
C SER A 11 -4.42 8.60 3.57
N LYS A 12 -3.35 9.26 3.14
CA LYS A 12 -3.36 10.69 2.81
C LYS A 12 -2.59 10.93 1.52
N GLU A 13 -3.17 11.70 0.62
CA GLU A 13 -2.46 12.16 -0.58
C GLU A 13 -1.40 13.18 -0.20
N ARG A 14 -0.23 13.04 -0.82
CA ARG A 14 0.86 13.99 -0.72
C ARG A 14 0.80 15.00 -1.86
N PRO A 15 1.39 16.19 -1.68
CA PRO A 15 1.42 17.22 -2.73
C PRO A 15 2.17 16.81 -4.00
N ASP A 16 3.07 15.83 -3.92
CA ASP A 16 3.85 15.30 -5.05
C ASP A 16 3.08 14.24 -5.86
N GLY A 17 1.80 14.00 -5.55
CA GLY A 17 1.01 12.91 -6.14
C GLY A 17 1.29 11.54 -5.52
N GLY A 18 2.17 11.46 -4.52
CA GLY A 18 2.36 10.27 -3.70
C GLY A 18 1.21 10.05 -2.72
N ARG A 19 1.22 8.90 -2.04
CA ARG A 19 0.26 8.59 -0.97
C ARG A 19 0.98 8.02 0.23
N ASP A 20 0.74 8.60 1.38
CA ASP A 20 1.20 8.09 2.66
C ASP A 20 0.14 7.14 3.21
N ILE A 21 0.58 5.96 3.65
CA ILE A 21 -0.28 4.94 4.26
C ILE A 21 0.24 4.69 5.68
N GLN A 22 -0.63 4.90 6.65
CA GLN A 22 -0.36 4.62 8.05
C GLN A 22 -1.15 3.37 8.45
N ILE A 23 -0.46 2.36 8.96
CA ILE A 23 -1.05 1.09 9.37
C ILE A 23 -0.85 0.94 10.88
N GLU A 24 -1.94 0.72 11.61
CA GLU A 24 -1.89 0.43 13.04
C GLU A 24 -1.94 -1.08 13.26
N VAL A 25 -0.92 -1.60 13.95
CA VAL A 25 -0.77 -3.04 14.19
C VAL A 25 -0.54 -3.31 15.67
N PRO A 26 -1.03 -4.44 16.21
CA PRO A 26 -0.67 -4.88 17.56
C PRO A 26 0.85 -5.02 17.71
N GLU A 27 1.38 -4.64 18.87
CA GLU A 27 2.84 -4.67 19.16
C GLU A 27 3.47 -6.04 18.89
N ARG A 28 2.76 -7.13 19.26
CA ARG A 28 3.20 -8.51 19.01
C ARG A 28 3.45 -8.87 17.54
N PHE A 29 2.97 -8.04 16.61
CA PHE A 29 3.12 -8.23 15.16
C PHE A 29 3.97 -7.15 14.48
N ALA A 30 4.50 -6.17 15.23
CA ALA A 30 5.24 -5.04 14.66
C ALA A 30 6.43 -5.50 13.80
N ASP A 31 7.26 -6.40 14.33
CA ASP A 31 8.44 -6.91 13.62
C ASP A 31 8.06 -7.69 12.35
N LEU A 32 7.00 -8.48 12.41
CA LEU A 32 6.49 -9.22 11.25
C LEU A 32 6.03 -8.25 10.16
N TRP A 33 5.34 -7.18 10.53
CA TRP A 33 4.89 -6.16 9.58
C TRP A 33 6.05 -5.40 8.95
N LEU A 34 7.12 -5.11 9.68
CA LEU A 34 8.31 -4.48 9.09
C LEU A 34 8.94 -5.36 7.99
N VAL A 35 9.03 -6.68 8.22
CA VAL A 35 9.51 -7.62 7.21
C VAL A 35 8.57 -7.64 6.01
N LYS A 36 7.25 -7.77 6.26
CA LYS A 36 6.25 -7.83 5.18
C LYS A 36 6.22 -6.58 4.33
N LEU A 37 6.25 -5.40 4.95
CA LEU A 37 6.30 -4.12 4.24
C LEU A 37 7.58 -3.97 3.42
N GLY A 38 8.71 -4.47 3.91
CA GLY A 38 9.97 -4.49 3.16
C GLY A 38 9.93 -5.35 1.90
N GLU A 39 9.16 -6.45 1.93
CA GLU A 39 8.93 -7.37 0.82
C GLU A 39 7.89 -6.87 -0.19
N LEU A 40 7.02 -5.93 0.19
CA LEU A 40 6.00 -5.40 -0.72
C LEU A 40 6.67 -4.72 -1.92
N ARG A 41 6.38 -5.27 -3.10
CA ARG A 41 6.75 -4.74 -4.40
C ARG A 41 5.49 -4.79 -5.26
N ALA A 42 5.27 -3.72 -6.01
CA ALA A 42 4.31 -3.72 -7.10
C ALA A 42 5.10 -3.64 -8.40
N THR A 43 4.71 -4.43 -9.38
CA THR A 43 5.23 -4.40 -10.73
C THR A 43 4.48 -3.34 -11.54
N MET A 44 5.10 -2.86 -12.62
CA MET A 44 4.42 -1.95 -13.55
C MET A 44 3.21 -2.59 -14.23
N GLU A 45 3.20 -3.91 -14.36
CA GLU A 45 2.04 -4.65 -14.89
C GLU A 45 0.86 -4.57 -13.92
N GLU A 46 1.08 -4.83 -12.63
CA GLU A 46 0.07 -4.68 -11.60
C GLU A 46 -0.45 -3.24 -11.52
N ILE A 47 0.42 -2.22 -11.64
CA ILE A 47 -0.02 -0.81 -11.59
C ILE A 47 -0.97 -0.47 -12.73
N ARG A 48 -0.74 -0.97 -13.96
CA ARG A 48 -1.57 -0.68 -15.13
C ARG A 48 -3.02 -1.14 -15.00
N GLU A 49 -3.29 -2.15 -14.16
CA GLU A 49 -4.65 -2.61 -13.90
C GLU A 49 -5.44 -1.62 -13.03
N TYR A 50 -4.74 -0.78 -12.26
CA TYR A 50 -5.33 0.20 -11.34
C TYR A 50 -5.20 1.64 -11.84
N GLU A 51 -4.43 1.90 -12.90
CA GLU A 51 -4.44 3.19 -13.58
C GLU A 51 -5.80 3.39 -14.27
N PRO A 52 -6.56 4.45 -13.94
CA PRO A 52 -7.81 4.74 -14.63
C PRO A 52 -7.52 4.93 -16.12
N GLU A 53 -8.42 4.46 -16.99
CA GLU A 53 -8.27 4.38 -18.47
C GLU A 53 -7.88 5.70 -19.19
N GLY A 54 -7.71 6.82 -18.49
CA GLY A 54 -7.23 8.10 -19.00
C GLY A 54 -5.72 8.26 -19.19
N ALA A 55 -4.87 7.33 -18.72
CA ALA A 55 -3.42 7.37 -18.94
C ALA A 55 -2.97 6.67 -20.25
N LYS A 56 -3.92 6.19 -21.07
CA LYS A 56 -3.64 5.56 -22.38
C LYS A 56 -3.54 6.57 -23.54
N ALA A 57 -3.55 7.87 -23.27
CA ALA A 57 -3.23 8.89 -24.26
C ALA A 57 -1.83 9.44 -23.96
N GLU A 58 -0.98 9.40 -24.99
CA GLU A 58 0.38 9.96 -25.02
C GLU A 58 1.52 9.03 -24.54
N ARG A 59 1.82 8.01 -25.36
CA ARG A 59 3.07 7.99 -26.15
C ARG A 59 3.11 6.86 -27.17
#